data_AF-A0A7S2GIP1-F1
#
_entry.id   AF-A0A7S2GIP1-F1
#
_cell.length_a   1.000
_cell.length_b   1.000
_cell.length_c   1.000
_cell.angle_alpha   90.00
_cell.angle_beta   90.00
_cell.angle_gamma   90.00
#
_symmetry.space_group_name_H-M   'P 1'
#
loop_
_entity.id
_entity.type
_entity.pdbx_description
1 polymer ?
#
loop_
_entity_poly.entity_id
_entity_poly.type
_entity_poly.pdbx_seq_one_letter_code
_entity_poly.pdbx_strand_id
1 'polypeptide(L)'
;FIGSSAGAWIASKVAFDAKLSYEPTDDLDTRWSSQPDFLVLLYGGMVDTWYDPVELDRIPKTFFAYTLDDPCVSPEESKKFKAVVEKFGKQSTVQIVEYPDGQHAWGDCNFYPEQKKYACCQWRDLVKPFLFEKVLGVQ
;
A
#
# COMPACT_ATOMS: atom_id res chain seq x y z
N PHE A 1 -0.71 8.06 2.47
CA PHE A 1 -2.02 7.63 3.02
C PHE A 1 -1.92 6.26 3.68
N ILE A 2 -2.85 5.96 4.58
CA ILE A 2 -3.03 4.63 5.15
C ILE A 2 -4.47 4.20 4.81
N GLY A 3 -4.63 2.99 4.27
CA GLY A 3 -5.92 2.48 3.85
C GLY A 3 -6.05 0.98 4.11
N SER A 4 -7.23 0.56 4.52
CA SER A 4 -7.54 -0.84 4.82
C SER A 4 -8.81 -1.29 4.12
N SER A 5 -8.87 -2.51 3.58
CA SER A 5 -10.03 -3.02 2.84
C SER A 5 -10.43 -2.06 1.69
N ALA A 6 -11.70 -1.66 1.59
CA ALA A 6 -12.16 -0.63 0.65
C ALA A 6 -11.39 0.70 0.79
N GLY A 7 -10.93 1.05 1.99
CA GLY A 7 -10.08 2.22 2.22
C GLY A 7 -8.71 2.11 1.56
N ALA A 8 -8.18 0.89 1.39
CA ALA A 8 -6.94 0.69 0.63
C ALA A 8 -7.15 0.99 -0.85
N TRP A 9 -8.27 0.52 -1.42
CA TRP A 9 -8.63 0.83 -2.80
C TRP A 9 -8.81 2.34 -3.03
N ILE A 10 -9.51 3.03 -2.12
CA ILE A 10 -9.68 4.50 -2.18
C ILE A 10 -8.31 5.19 -2.08
N ALA A 11 -7.47 4.80 -1.11
CA ALA A 11 -6.15 5.40 -0.92
C ALA A 11 -5.27 5.22 -2.18
N SER A 12 -5.28 4.03 -2.78
CA SER A 12 -4.58 3.75 -4.04
C SER A 12 -5.14 4.59 -5.18
N LYS A 13 -6.46 4.65 -5.33
CA LYS A 13 -7.10 5.41 -6.39
C LYS A 13 -6.80 6.90 -6.30
N VAL A 14 -6.91 7.48 -5.10
CA VAL A 14 -6.58 8.90 -4.87
C VAL A 14 -5.11 9.16 -5.17
N ALA A 15 -4.19 8.29 -4.77
CA ALA A 15 -2.77 8.47 -5.06
C ALA A 15 -2.41 8.42 -6.55
N PHE A 16 -3.28 7.85 -7.39
CA PHE A 16 -3.08 7.76 -8.83
C PHE A 16 -3.81 8.84 -9.63
N ASP A 17 -5.05 9.08 -9.24
CA ASP A 17 -5.98 9.91 -9.99
C ASP A 17 -6.05 11.34 -9.47
N ALA A 18 -5.57 11.62 -8.24
CA ALA A 18 -5.59 12.98 -7.70
C ALA A 18 -4.81 13.91 -8.62
N LYS A 19 -5.44 15.00 -9.00
CA LYS A 19 -4.84 16.14 -9.68
C LYS A 19 -5.40 17.39 -9.03
N LEU A 20 -4.65 18.48 -9.05
CA LEU A 20 -5.20 19.77 -8.66
C LEU A 20 -6.42 20.05 -9.54
N SER A 21 -7.54 20.39 -8.90
CA SER A 21 -8.79 20.72 -9.59
C SER A 21 -8.80 22.15 -10.14
N TYR A 22 -7.74 22.90 -9.90
CA TYR A 22 -7.58 24.30 -10.26
C TYR A 22 -6.18 24.52 -10.87
N GLU A 23 -6.06 25.57 -11.67
CA GLU A 23 -4.77 26.01 -12.21
C GLU A 23 -3.91 26.59 -11.07
N PRO A 24 -2.60 26.26 -11.01
CA PRO A 24 -1.71 26.82 -10.00
C PRO A 24 -1.80 28.35 -9.94
N THR A 25 -2.06 28.87 -8.75
CA THR A 25 -2.27 30.31 -8.51
C THR A 25 -1.08 30.99 -7.85
N ASP A 26 -0.29 30.23 -7.11
CA ASP A 26 0.91 30.71 -6.44
C ASP A 26 2.03 29.66 -6.45
N ASP A 27 3.16 30.01 -5.83
CA ASP A 27 4.32 29.13 -5.76
C ASP A 27 4.07 27.88 -4.90
N LEU A 28 3.07 27.86 -3.99
CA LEU A 28 2.79 26.68 -3.17
C LEU A 28 2.23 25.55 -4.03
N ASP A 29 1.39 25.90 -5.00
CA ASP A 29 0.74 24.96 -5.93
C ASP A 29 1.74 24.26 -6.88
N THR A 30 2.93 24.83 -7.06
CA THR A 30 3.97 24.30 -7.95
C THR A 30 5.19 23.77 -7.19
N ARG A 31 5.45 24.31 -5.99
CA ARG A 31 6.62 23.94 -5.17
C ARG A 31 6.45 22.61 -4.47
N TRP A 32 5.22 22.24 -4.11
CA TRP A 32 4.94 21.01 -3.38
C TRP A 32 4.05 20.09 -4.20
N SER A 33 4.38 18.80 -4.16
CA SER A 33 3.52 17.78 -4.76
C SER A 33 2.19 17.71 -4.00
N SER A 34 1.08 17.69 -4.73
CA SER A 34 -0.24 17.35 -4.18
C SER A 34 -0.44 15.84 -4.00
N GLN A 35 0.53 15.03 -4.44
CA GLN A 35 0.51 13.58 -4.26
C GLN A 35 1.02 13.16 -2.88
N PRO A 36 0.52 12.05 -2.32
CA PRO A 36 1.08 11.49 -1.09
C PRO A 36 2.50 10.96 -1.31
N ASP A 37 3.39 11.17 -0.33
CA ASP A 37 4.78 10.64 -0.39
C ASP A 37 4.85 9.11 -0.25
N PHE A 38 3.86 8.52 0.44
CA PHE A 38 3.81 7.08 0.68
C PHE A 38 2.39 6.53 0.81
N LEU A 39 2.27 5.21 0.70
CA LEU A 39 1.06 4.43 0.97
C LEU A 39 1.35 3.29 1.96
N VAL A 40 0.40 3.02 2.85
CA VAL A 40 0.32 1.80 3.65
C VAL A 40 -1.06 1.20 3.42
N LEU A 41 -1.09 0.03 2.77
CA LEU A 41 -2.30 -0.61 2.29
C LEU A 41 -2.43 -1.98 2.96
N LEU A 42 -3.58 -2.25 3.58
CA LEU A 42 -3.81 -3.49 4.33
C LEU A 42 -5.06 -4.20 3.82
N TYR A 43 -4.93 -5.49 3.50
CA TYR A 43 -6.03 -6.41 3.17
C TYR A 43 -7.09 -5.80 2.24
N GLY A 44 -6.68 -5.11 1.18
CA GLY A 44 -7.59 -4.45 0.27
C GLY A 44 -7.26 -4.72 -1.19
N GLY A 45 -8.18 -4.35 -2.07
CA GLY A 45 -8.02 -4.51 -3.52
C GLY A 45 -7.04 -3.50 -4.11
N MET A 46 -6.37 -3.90 -5.18
CA MET A 46 -5.56 -3.01 -6.03
C MET A 46 -6.45 -2.33 -7.07
N VAL A 47 -5.97 -1.24 -7.68
CA VAL A 47 -6.59 -0.64 -8.87
C VAL A 47 -5.94 -1.22 -10.12
N ASP A 48 -6.72 -1.46 -11.18
CA ASP A 48 -6.29 -2.19 -12.38
C ASP A 48 -5.07 -1.58 -13.09
N THR A 49 -4.81 -0.28 -12.90
CA THR A 49 -3.67 0.43 -13.51
C THR A 49 -2.32 -0.01 -12.93
N TRP A 50 -2.28 -0.72 -11.82
CA TRP A 50 -1.03 -1.12 -11.14
C TRP A 50 -0.27 -2.24 -11.84
N TYR A 51 -0.84 -2.80 -12.91
CA TYR A 51 -0.19 -3.81 -13.73
C TYR A 51 0.59 -3.22 -14.91
N ASP A 52 0.43 -1.92 -15.19
CA ASP A 52 1.18 -1.22 -16.24
C ASP A 52 2.58 -0.84 -15.73
N PRO A 53 3.67 -1.31 -16.36
CA PRO A 53 5.04 -1.00 -15.95
C PRO A 53 5.35 0.49 -15.94
N VAL A 54 4.72 1.28 -16.81
CA VAL A 54 4.90 2.75 -16.88
C VAL A 54 4.30 3.41 -15.65
N GLU A 55 3.17 2.89 -15.17
CA GLU A 55 2.46 3.41 -14.00
C GLU A 55 3.11 3.00 -12.68
N LEU A 56 3.89 1.91 -12.65
CA LEU A 56 4.65 1.50 -11.45
C LEU A 56 5.61 2.58 -10.95
N ASP A 57 6.18 3.38 -11.85
CA ASP A 57 7.07 4.49 -11.49
C ASP A 57 6.34 5.68 -10.86
N ARG A 58 5.01 5.72 -11.01
CA ARG A 58 4.16 6.76 -10.44
C ARG A 58 3.59 6.34 -9.09
N ILE A 59 3.72 5.08 -8.68
CA ILE A 59 3.32 4.62 -7.35
C ILE A 59 4.21 5.32 -6.31
N PRO A 60 3.62 6.00 -5.31
CA PRO A 60 4.36 6.44 -4.13
C PRO A 60 5.07 5.26 -3.45
N LYS A 61 6.01 5.54 -2.56
CA LYS A 61 6.61 4.48 -1.74
C LYS A 61 5.48 3.72 -1.02
N THR A 62 5.31 2.44 -1.29
CA THR A 62 4.12 1.69 -0.85
C THR A 62 4.50 0.47 -0.05
N PHE A 63 3.92 0.34 1.14
CA PHE A 63 3.82 -0.92 1.86
C PHE A 63 2.43 -1.50 1.62
N PHE A 64 2.36 -2.73 1.12
CA PHE A 64 1.11 -3.45 0.92
C PHE A 64 1.16 -4.80 1.60
N ALA A 65 0.12 -5.16 2.34
CA ALA A 65 0.03 -6.45 3.00
C ALA A 65 -1.35 -7.09 2.83
N TYR A 66 -1.38 -8.40 2.62
CA TYR A 66 -2.61 -9.20 2.48
C TYR A 66 -2.40 -10.62 3.03
N THR A 67 -3.49 -11.35 3.23
CA THR A 67 -3.44 -12.76 3.63
C THR A 67 -3.95 -13.64 2.49
N LEU A 68 -3.52 -14.90 2.44
CA LEU A 68 -3.96 -15.87 1.42
C LEU A 68 -5.35 -16.46 1.71
N ASP A 69 -5.80 -16.38 2.95
CA ASP A 69 -7.08 -16.90 3.43
C ASP A 69 -8.17 -15.82 3.57
N ASP A 70 -7.96 -14.62 3.01
CA ASP A 70 -8.94 -13.52 3.06
C ASP A 70 -10.24 -13.92 2.33
N PRO A 71 -11.37 -14.07 3.04
CA PRO A 71 -12.63 -14.49 2.42
C PRO A 71 -13.35 -13.34 1.71
N CYS A 72 -12.94 -12.09 1.93
CA CYS A 72 -13.60 -10.89 1.43
C CYS A 72 -12.92 -10.34 0.17
N VAL A 73 -11.59 -10.40 0.11
CA VAL A 73 -10.80 -9.91 -1.02
C VAL A 73 -9.92 -11.04 -1.51
N SER A 74 -10.20 -11.52 -2.74
CA SER A 74 -9.40 -12.58 -3.35
C SER A 74 -7.91 -12.17 -3.42
N PRO A 75 -6.98 -13.03 -2.95
CA PRO A 75 -5.55 -12.73 -2.99
C PRO A 75 -4.97 -12.77 -4.40
N GLU A 76 -5.71 -13.24 -5.40
CA GLU A 76 -5.20 -13.42 -6.77
C GLU A 76 -4.75 -12.10 -7.41
N GLU A 77 -5.48 -11.00 -7.20
CA GLU A 77 -5.06 -9.68 -7.69
C GLU A 77 -3.79 -9.19 -6.97
N SER A 78 -3.70 -9.42 -5.66
CA SER A 78 -2.51 -9.09 -4.87
C SER A 78 -1.27 -9.87 -5.32
N LYS A 79 -1.43 -11.17 -5.63
CA LYS A 79 -0.37 -12.02 -6.18
C LYS A 79 0.08 -11.56 -7.55
N LYS A 80 -0.86 -11.20 -8.43
CA LYS A 80 -0.54 -10.62 -9.75
C LYS A 80 0.27 -9.34 -9.59
N PHE A 81 -0.13 -8.46 -8.67
CA PHE A 81 0.57 -7.20 -8.44
C PHE A 81 1.98 -7.44 -7.91
N LYS A 82 2.13 -8.36 -6.95
CA LYS A 82 3.43 -8.80 -6.44
C LYS A 82 4.34 -9.31 -7.56
N ALA A 83 3.83 -10.18 -8.43
CA ALA A 83 4.58 -10.71 -9.56
C ALA A 83 5.03 -9.60 -10.53
N VAL A 84 4.20 -8.58 -10.76
CA VAL A 84 4.55 -7.41 -11.58
C VAL A 84 5.66 -6.59 -10.92
N VAL A 85 5.52 -6.24 -9.64
CA VAL A 85 6.54 -5.49 -8.88
C VAL A 85 7.88 -6.23 -8.90
N GLU A 86 7.86 -7.54 -8.72
CA GLU A 86 9.07 -8.37 -8.75
C GLU A 86 9.69 -8.45 -10.14
N LYS A 87 8.88 -8.69 -11.16
CA LYS A 87 9.31 -8.77 -12.57
C LYS A 87 10.00 -7.49 -13.04
N PHE A 88 9.53 -6.32 -12.61
CA PHE A 88 10.07 -5.02 -13.02
C PHE A 88 11.06 -4.41 -12.02
N GLY A 89 11.47 -5.14 -10.98
CA GLY A 89 12.51 -4.69 -10.06
C GLY A 89 12.10 -3.49 -9.19
N LYS A 90 10.81 -3.36 -8.86
CA LYS A 90 10.26 -2.19 -8.13
C LYS A 90 10.21 -2.37 -6.62
N GLN A 91 10.88 -3.36 -6.04
CA GLN A 91 10.84 -3.69 -4.60
C GLN A 91 11.41 -2.60 -3.67
N SER A 92 12.24 -1.70 -4.22
CA SER A 92 12.74 -0.51 -3.52
C SER A 92 11.69 0.60 -3.39
N THR A 93 10.60 0.52 -4.16
CA THR A 93 9.46 1.45 -4.12
C THR A 93 8.24 0.79 -3.49
N VAL A 94 7.95 -0.46 -3.84
CA VAL A 94 6.79 -1.19 -3.36
C VAL A 94 7.25 -2.42 -2.57
N GLN A 95 6.94 -2.45 -1.27
CA GLN A 95 7.14 -3.60 -0.41
C GLN A 95 5.82 -4.33 -0.20
N ILE A 96 5.77 -5.59 -0.63
CA ILE A 96 4.56 -6.41 -0.52
C ILE A 96 4.82 -7.55 0.47
N VAL A 97 3.96 -7.68 1.47
CA VAL A 97 4.00 -8.76 2.46
C VAL A 97 2.79 -9.66 2.29
N GLU A 98 3.04 -10.91 1.97
CA GLU A 98 2.02 -11.95 1.88
C GLU A 98 2.06 -12.79 3.15
N TYR A 99 0.91 -12.90 3.82
CA TYR A 99 0.75 -13.76 4.99
C TYR A 99 -0.05 -15.02 4.62
N PRO A 100 0.29 -16.19 5.16
CA PRO A 100 -0.44 -17.42 4.86
C PRO A 100 -1.87 -17.41 5.44
N ASP A 101 -2.06 -16.76 6.58
CA ASP A 101 -3.31 -16.72 7.32
C ASP A 101 -3.53 -15.37 8.03
N GLY A 102 -4.75 -15.16 8.50
CA GLY A 102 -5.15 -13.96 9.25
C GLY A 102 -6.49 -13.38 8.84
N GLN A 103 -7.12 -13.94 7.82
CA GLN A 103 -8.41 -13.53 7.25
C GLN A 103 -8.44 -12.04 6.87
N HIS A 104 -9.64 -11.48 6.74
CA HIS A 104 -9.85 -10.07 6.49
C HIS A 104 -9.83 -9.24 7.80
N ALA A 105 -9.65 -7.93 7.67
CA ALA A 105 -9.90 -6.95 8.74
C ALA A 105 -9.02 -7.07 10.00
N TRP A 106 -7.78 -7.55 9.87
CA TRP A 106 -6.86 -7.69 11.02
C TRP A 106 -6.29 -6.38 11.58
N GLY A 107 -6.38 -5.28 10.82
CA GLY A 107 -6.09 -3.90 11.24
C GLY A 107 -5.09 -3.75 12.40
N ASP A 108 -5.59 -3.39 13.57
CA ASP A 108 -4.82 -3.38 14.82
C ASP A 108 -5.26 -4.54 15.73
N CYS A 109 -4.48 -5.62 15.74
CA CYS A 109 -4.73 -6.80 16.57
C CYS A 109 -4.64 -6.56 18.10
N ASN A 110 -4.28 -5.37 18.57
CA ASN A 110 -4.42 -5.05 20.00
C ASN A 110 -5.89 -4.98 20.41
N PHE A 111 -6.78 -4.66 19.46
CA PHE A 111 -8.23 -4.64 19.68
C PHE A 111 -8.88 -6.02 19.49
N TYR A 112 -8.19 -6.97 18.85
CA TYR A 112 -8.69 -8.32 18.55
C TYR A 112 -7.71 -9.39 19.07
N PRO A 113 -7.70 -9.68 20.38
CA PRO A 113 -6.73 -10.59 21.00
C PRO A 113 -6.67 -11.98 20.34
N GLU A 114 -7.80 -12.49 19.86
CA GLU A 114 -7.93 -13.76 19.16
C GLU A 114 -7.16 -13.82 17.83
N GLN A 115 -6.88 -12.66 17.22
CA GLN A 115 -6.12 -12.56 15.98
C GLN A 115 -4.61 -12.51 16.23
N LYS A 116 -4.13 -12.20 17.45
CA LYS A 116 -2.69 -12.07 17.77
C LYS A 116 -1.85 -13.30 17.47
N LYS A 117 -2.48 -14.46 17.31
CA LYS A 117 -1.83 -15.70 16.89
C LYS A 117 -1.35 -15.68 15.43
N TYR A 118 -1.91 -14.80 14.59
CA TYR A 118 -1.58 -14.71 13.17
C TYR A 118 -0.38 -13.81 12.92
N ALA A 119 0.46 -14.18 11.96
CA ALA A 119 1.66 -13.44 11.61
C ALA A 119 1.35 -12.03 11.08
N CYS A 120 0.19 -11.84 10.45
CA CYS A 120 -0.25 -10.54 9.94
C CYS A 120 -0.31 -9.47 11.04
N CYS A 121 -0.50 -9.84 12.30
CA CYS A 121 -0.51 -8.89 13.43
C CYS A 121 0.82 -8.19 13.69
N GLN A 122 1.93 -8.70 13.14
CA GLN A 122 3.26 -8.09 13.21
C GLN A 122 3.53 -7.11 12.07
N TRP A 123 2.53 -6.77 11.24
CA TRP A 123 2.73 -5.87 10.10
C TRP A 123 3.33 -4.52 10.47
N ARG A 124 3.04 -4.00 11.69
CA ARG A 124 3.60 -2.73 12.17
C ARG A 124 5.11 -2.79 12.39
N ASP A 125 5.63 -3.96 12.74
CA ASP A 125 7.06 -4.17 12.90
C ASP A 125 7.78 -4.17 11.55
N LEU A 126 7.06 -4.46 10.47
CA LEU A 126 7.56 -4.38 9.10
C LEU A 126 7.34 -3.01 8.46
N VAL A 127 6.23 -2.32 8.79
CA VAL A 127 5.94 -0.99 8.24
C VAL A 127 6.86 0.07 8.82
N LYS A 128 7.26 -0.07 10.10
CA LYS A 128 8.14 0.89 10.76
C LYS A 128 9.49 1.02 10.01
N PRO A 129 10.29 -0.03 9.83
CA PRO A 129 11.54 0.09 9.06
C PRO A 129 11.28 0.55 7.63
N PHE A 130 10.19 0.13 6.99
CA PHE A 130 9.82 0.65 5.66
C PHE A 130 9.67 2.19 5.66
N LEU A 131 8.96 2.76 6.63
CA LEU A 131 8.78 4.22 6.72
C LEU A 131 10.11 4.93 7.00
N PHE A 132 10.91 4.43 7.92
CA PHE A 132 12.19 5.06 8.25
C PHE A 132 13.20 4.96 7.09
N GLU A 133 13.40 3.76 6.55
CA GLU A 133 14.45 3.49 5.58
C GLU A 133 14.07 3.93 4.16
N LYS A 134 12.82 3.65 3.72
CA LYS A 134 12.42 3.85 2.31
C LYS A 134 11.67 5.16 2.06
N VAL A 135 11.03 5.72 3.07
CA VAL A 135 10.27 6.99 2.94
C VAL A 135 11.08 8.16 3.48
N LEU A 136 11.56 8.07 4.73
CA LEU A 136 12.27 9.17 5.39
C LEU A 136 13.78 9.19 5.09
N GLY A 137 14.36 8.06 4.66
CA GLY A 137 15.80 7.95 4.42
C GLY A 137 16.65 8.00 5.70
N VAL A 138 16.08 7.60 6.84
CA VAL A 138 16.76 7.55 8.15
C VAL A 138 17.12 6.10 8.46
N GLN A 139 18.40 5.84 8.74
CA GLN A 139 18.93 4.53 9.18
C GLN A 139 19.01 4.44 10.69
#